data_AF-A0A1D9HCB3-F1
#
_entry.id   AF-A0A1D9HCB3-F1
#
_cell.length_a   1.000
_cell.length_b   1.000
_cell.length_c   1.000
_cell.angle_alpha   90.00
_cell.angle_beta   90.00
_cell.angle_gamma   90.00
#
_symmetry.space_group_name_H-M   'P 1'
#
loop_
_entity.id
_entity.type
_entity.pdbx_description
1 polymer ?
#
loop_
_entity_poly.entity_id
_entity_poly.type
_entity_poly.pdbx_seq_one_letter_code
_entity_poly.pdbx_strand_id
1 'polypeptide(L)'
;MSLSQAVFRYLVCVGITYVLFKYGSWKGVPEAYAYCLWFYIFAGIYLNRRVYRKLVTYHPMYDTLQNVVADKLVMFGLWPLTYLRLFGSLLLNRLL
;
A
#
# COMPACT_ATOMS: atom_id res chain seq x y z
N MET A 1 -1.06 4.74 15.36
CA MET A 1 -1.93 3.66 14.83
C MET A 1 -1.20 2.37 15.10
N SER A 2 -1.86 1.32 15.61
CA SER A 2 -1.15 0.07 15.87
C SER A 2 -0.75 -0.62 14.56
N LEU A 3 0.36 -1.36 14.58
CA LEU A 3 0.83 -2.13 13.43
C LEU A 3 -0.23 -3.14 12.95
N SER A 4 -1.01 -3.73 13.87
CA SER A 4 -2.12 -4.63 13.53
C SER A 4 -3.22 -3.94 12.70
N GLN A 5 -3.59 -2.71 13.05
CA GLN A 5 -4.58 -1.93 12.28
C GLN A 5 -4.08 -1.55 10.88
N ALA A 6 -2.76 -1.34 10.74
CA ALA A 6 -2.13 -1.05 9.46
C ALA A 6 -2.16 -2.24 8.53
N VAL A 7 -1.72 -3.39 9.03
CA VAL A 7 -1.71 -4.66 8.31
C VAL A 7 -3.14 -5.05 7.91
N PHE A 8 -4.11 -4.91 8.81
CA PHE A 8 -5.51 -5.20 8.50
C PHE A 8 -6.03 -4.36 7.33
N ARG A 9 -5.81 -3.04 7.34
CA ARG A 9 -6.24 -2.15 6.26
C ARG A 9 -5.55 -2.47 4.93
N TYR A 10 -4.26 -2.81 4.98
CA TYR A 10 -3.52 -3.26 3.81
C TYR A 10 -4.09 -4.56 3.23
N LEU A 11 -4.34 -5.57 4.08
CA LEU A 11 -4.93 -6.86 3.66
C LEU A 11 -6.32 -6.68 3.04
N VAL A 12 -7.15 -5.78 3.58
CA VAL A 12 -8.46 -5.44 3.00
C VAL A 12 -8.30 -4.85 1.60
N CYS A 13 -7.37 -3.91 1.40
CA CYS A 13 -7.10 -3.32 0.07
C CYS A 13 -6.61 -4.38 -0.94
N VAL A 14 -5.68 -5.26 -0.53
CA VAL A 14 -5.21 -6.36 -1.38
C VAL A 14 -6.36 -7.31 -1.72
N GLY A 15 -7.16 -7.70 -0.73
CA GLY A 15 -8.29 -8.61 -0.90
C GLY A 15 -9.33 -8.08 -1.87
N ILE A 16 -9.72 -6.80 -1.74
CA ILE A 16 -10.68 -6.18 -2.67
C ILE A 16 -10.12 -6.13 -4.09
N THR A 17 -8.83 -5.78 -4.24
CA THR A 17 -8.17 -5.74 -5.56
C THR A 17 -8.15 -7.12 -6.20
N TYR A 18 -7.84 -8.17 -5.43
CA TYR A 18 -7.85 -9.56 -5.90
C TYR A 18 -9.24 -10.03 -6.32
N VAL A 19 -10.28 -9.71 -5.54
CA VAL A 19 -11.68 -10.04 -5.85
C VAL A 19 -12.13 -9.35 -7.13
N LEU A 20 -11.84 -8.06 -7.29
CA LEU A 20 -12.18 -7.31 -8.51
C LEU A 20 -11.48 -7.88 -9.74
N PHE A 21 -10.20 -8.24 -9.60
CA PHE A 21 -9.44 -8.87 -10.68
C PHE A 21 -10.01 -10.23 -11.09
N LYS A 22 -10.32 -11.09 -10.10
CA LYS A 22 -10.96 -12.39 -10.34
C LYS A 22 -12.35 -12.27 -10.95
N TYR A 23 -13.13 -11.28 -10.53
CA TYR A 23 -14.46 -11.02 -11.08
C TYR A 23 -14.38 -10.60 -12.57
N GLY A 24 -13.44 -9.72 -12.92
CA GLY A 24 -13.20 -9.33 -14.31
C GLY A 24 -12.70 -10.48 -15.18
N SER A 25 -11.83 -11.34 -14.63
CA SER A 25 -11.35 -12.54 -15.32
C SER A 25 -12.45 -13.58 -15.53
N TRP A 26 -13.37 -13.76 -14.58
CA TRP A 26 -14.48 -14.71 -14.70
C TRP A 26 -15.48 -14.25 -15.76
N LYS A 27 -16.00 -13.02 -15.65
CA LYS A 27 -17.08 -12.57 -16.54
C LYS A 27 -16.60 -12.02 -17.89
N GLY A 28 -15.28 -11.86 -18.08
CA GLY A 28 -14.71 -11.31 -19.31
C GLY A 28 -15.13 -9.85 -19.58
N VAL A 29 -15.55 -9.11 -18.55
CA VAL A 29 -16.09 -7.75 -18.70
C VAL A 29 -14.94 -6.75 -18.64
N PRO A 30 -14.66 -5.99 -19.72
CA PRO A 30 -13.57 -5.01 -19.75
C PRO A 30 -13.73 -3.91 -18.69
N GLU A 31 -14.96 -3.55 -18.34
CA GLU A 31 -15.28 -2.54 -17.32
C GLU A 31 -14.78 -2.94 -15.92
N ALA A 32 -14.76 -4.24 -15.60
CA ALA A 32 -14.26 -4.74 -14.32
C ALA A 32 -12.76 -4.44 -14.12
N TYR A 33 -11.97 -4.45 -15.20
CA TYR A 33 -10.56 -4.07 -15.15
C TYR A 33 -10.40 -2.56 -14.92
N ALA A 34 -11.29 -1.73 -15.49
CA ALA A 34 -11.30 -0.30 -15.22
C ALA A 34 -11.59 -0.02 -13.73
N TYR A 35 -12.59 -0.68 -13.14
CA TYR A 35 -12.87 -0.57 -11.71
C TYR A 35 -11.70 -1.07 -10.85
N CYS A 36 -11.02 -2.14 -11.27
CA CYS A 36 -9.82 -2.63 -10.60
C CYS A 36 -8.67 -1.60 -10.63
N LEU A 37 -8.43 -0.96 -11.78
CA LEU A 37 -7.42 0.11 -11.91
C LEU A 37 -7.75 1.33 -11.06
N TRP A 38 -9.00 1.79 -11.10
CA TRP A 38 -9.44 2.89 -10.24
C TRP A 38 -9.28 2.55 -8.76
N PHE A 39 -9.71 1.36 -8.35
CA PHE A 39 -9.54 0.91 -6.98
C PHE A 39 -8.06 0.81 -6.58
N TYR A 40 -7.20 0.31 -7.46
CA TYR A 40 -5.75 0.23 -7.23
C TYR A 40 -5.15 1.61 -6.94
N ILE A 41 -5.51 2.62 -7.74
CA ILE A 41 -5.07 4.01 -7.57
C ILE A 41 -5.60 4.58 -6.24
N PHE A 42 -6.90 4.46 -5.97
CA PHE A 42 -7.48 4.99 -4.73
C PHE A 42 -6.93 4.30 -3.49
N ALA A 43 -6.71 2.98 -3.54
CA ALA A 43 -6.10 2.21 -2.47
C ALA A 43 -4.66 2.66 -2.21
N GLY A 44 -3.85 2.85 -3.25
CA GLY A 44 -2.49 3.38 -3.12
C GLY A 44 -2.46 4.75 -2.43
N ILE A 45 -3.34 5.69 -2.83
CA ILE A 45 -3.44 7.02 -2.19
C ILE A 45 -3.86 6.89 -0.73
N TYR A 46 -4.86 6.05 -0.45
CA TYR A 46 -5.39 5.82 0.89
C TYR A 46 -4.31 5.26 1.82
N LEU A 47 -3.59 4.23 1.38
CA LEU A 47 -2.50 3.62 2.13
C LEU A 47 -1.37 4.63 2.39
N ASN A 48 -0.92 5.38 1.38
CA ASN A 48 0.11 6.40 1.59
C ASN A 48 -0.30 7.47 2.60
N ARG A 49 -1.55 7.92 2.56
CA ARG A 49 -2.03 8.99 3.44
C ARG A 49 -2.31 8.52 4.87
N ARG A 50 -2.83 7.30 5.06
CA ARG A 50 -3.32 6.80 6.36
C ARG A 50 -2.35 5.83 7.03
N VAL A 51 -1.64 5.02 6.25
CA VAL A 51 -0.73 3.99 6.73
C VAL A 51 0.69 4.55 6.73
N TYR A 52 1.28 4.86 5.58
CA TYR A 52 2.67 5.33 5.51
C TYR A 52 2.94 6.57 6.39
N ARG A 53 2.10 7.61 6.30
CA ARG A 53 2.23 8.82 7.14
C ARG A 53 2.14 8.55 8.66
N LYS A 54 1.50 7.47 9.09
CA LYS A 54 1.31 7.14 10.51
C LYS A 54 2.32 6.13 11.04
N LEU A 55 2.94 5.32 10.17
CA LEU A 55 3.98 4.36 10.57
C LEU A 55 5.38 4.95 10.42
N VAL A 56 5.60 5.78 9.40
CA VAL A 56 6.86 6.50 9.21
C VAL A 56 6.71 7.85 9.90
N THR A 57 7.08 7.91 11.17
CA THR A 57 7.38 9.18 11.85
C THR A 57 8.60 9.75 11.13
N TYR A 58 8.46 10.94 10.54
CA TYR A 58 9.54 11.55 9.76
C TYR A 58 10.79 11.69 10.64
N HIS A 59 11.86 10.96 10.33
CA HIS A 59 13.16 11.10 10.98
C HIS A 59 14.06 11.94 10.08
N PRO A 60 14.23 13.25 10.35
CA PRO A 60 14.80 14.21 9.41
C PRO A 60 16.31 14.07 9.17
N MET A 61 16.96 13.02 9.65
CA MET A 61 18.42 13.05 9.80
C MET A 61 19.19 12.84 8.48
N TYR A 62 18.59 12.26 7.42
CA TYR A 62 19.28 12.03 6.13
C TYR A 62 18.39 12.03 4.87
N ASP A 63 17.08 12.26 4.99
CA ASP A 63 16.17 12.15 3.85
C ASP A 63 16.06 13.47 3.07
N THR A 64 16.66 13.50 1.87
CA THR A 64 16.43 14.59 0.91
C THR A 64 14.98 14.55 0.42
N LEU A 65 14.43 15.71 0.05
CA LEU A 65 13.07 15.83 -0.47
C LEU A 65 12.84 14.91 -1.67
N GLN A 66 13.88 14.68 -2.49
CA GLN A 66 13.90 13.75 -3.60
C GLN A 66 13.74 12.29 -3.16
N ASN A 67 14.48 11.84 -2.14
CA ASN A 67 14.37 10.47 -1.62
C ASN A 67 12.98 10.21 -1.03
N VAL A 68 12.42 11.17 -0.28
CA VAL A 68 11.07 11.06 0.30
C VAL A 68 9.98 10.96 -0.77
N VAL A 69 10.12 11.72 -1.86
CA VAL A 69 9.15 11.70 -2.96
C VAL A 69 9.28 10.39 -3.76
N ALA A 70 10.50 9.94 -4.03
CA ALA A 70 10.74 8.66 -4.71
C ALA A 70 10.16 7.49 -3.91
N ASP A 71 10.39 7.44 -2.59
CA ASP A 71 9.84 6.40 -1.73
C ASP A 71 8.32 6.42 -1.68
N LYS A 72 7.70 7.61 -1.63
CA LYS A 72 6.23 7.73 -1.69
C LYS A 72 5.67 7.27 -3.02
N LEU A 73 6.34 7.57 -4.13
CA LEU A 73 5.95 7.13 -5.48
C LEU A 73 6.09 5.62 -5.64
N VAL A 74 7.17 5.03 -5.12
CA VAL A 74 7.39 3.57 -5.12
C VAL A 74 6.35 2.88 -4.23
N MET A 75 6.12 3.41 -3.03
CA MET A 75 5.06 2.95 -2.10
C MET A 75 3.67 3.05 -2.72
N PHE A 76 3.43 4.05 -3.56
CA PHE A 76 2.16 4.22 -4.25
C PHE A 76 2.01 3.28 -5.45
N GLY A 77 3.01 3.25 -6.33
CA GLY A 77 2.97 2.52 -7.60
C GLY A 77 3.06 1.00 -7.43
N LEU A 78 3.82 0.54 -6.44
CA LEU A 78 4.02 -0.88 -6.12
C LEU A 78 3.48 -1.19 -4.72
N TRP A 79 2.36 -0.57 -4.33
CA TRP A 79 1.80 -0.69 -2.98
C TRP A 79 1.60 -2.15 -2.49
N PRO A 80 1.28 -3.16 -3.33
CA PRO A 80 1.15 -4.55 -2.85
C PRO A 80 2.49 -5.18 -2.43
N LEU A 81 3.62 -4.76 -2.99
CA LEU A 81 4.92 -5.35 -2.66
C LEU A 81 5.67 -4.52 -1.61
N THR A 82 5.61 -3.20 -1.75
CA THR A 82 6.37 -2.26 -0.93
C THR A 82 5.86 -2.18 0.51
N TYR A 83 4.54 -2.24 0.72
CA TYR A 83 3.97 -2.29 2.07
C TYR A 83 4.28 -3.60 2.79
N LEU A 84 4.35 -4.72 2.05
CA LEU A 84 4.74 -6.01 2.62
C LEU A 84 6.17 -5.93 3.17
N ARG A 85 7.10 -5.36 2.39
CA ARG A 85 8.48 -5.10 2.82
C ARG A 85 8.54 -4.16 4.04
N LEU A 86 7.73 -3.10 4.07
CA LEU A 86 7.64 -2.15 5.19
C LEU A 86 7.15 -2.80 6.49
N PHE A 87 6.13 -3.66 6.41
CA PHE A 87 5.68 -4.40 7.59
C PHE A 87 6.72 -5.42 8.06
N GLY A 88 7.43 -6.07 7.13
CA GLY A 88 8.53 -6.98 7.45
C GLY A 88 9.66 -6.27 8.20
N SER A 89 10.12 -5.12 7.71
CA SER A 89 11.18 -4.35 8.39
C SER A 89 10.76 -3.85 9.78
N LEU A 90 9.51 -3.39 9.93
CA LEU A 90 8.97 -2.97 11.21
C LEU A 90 8.79 -4.11 12.20
N LEU A 91 8.46 -5.31 11.72
CA LEU A 91 8.31 -6.50 12.56
C LEU A 91 9.68 -6.99 13.04
N LEU A 92 10.69 -7.00 12.17
CA LEU A 92 12.07 -7.33 12.53
C LEU A 92 12.65 -6.34 13.54
N ASN A 93 12.45 -5.03 13.33
CA ASN A 93 12.87 -3.98 14.27
C ASN A 93 12.15 -4.04 15.63
N ARG A 94 11.06 -4.80 15.75
CA ARG A 94 10.34 -5.00 17.02
C ARG A 94 10.79 -6.28 17.74
N LEU A 95 11.41 -7.22 17.01
CA LEU A 95 11.92 -8.47 17.55
C LEU A 95 13.39 -8.36 18.00
N LEU A 96 14.17 -7.48 17.37
CA LEU A 96 15.51 -7.05 17.79
C LEU A 96 15.41 -6.02 18.93
#